data_AF-A0A396E8D7-F1
#
_entry.id   AF-A0A396E8D7-F1
#
_cell.length_a   1.000
_cell.length_b   1.000
_cell.length_c   1.000
_cell.angle_alpha   90.00
_cell.angle_beta   90.00
_cell.angle_gamma   90.00
#
_symmetry.space_group_name_H-M   'P 1'
#
loop_
_entity.id
_entity.type
_entity.pdbx_description
1 polymer ?
#
loop_
_entity_poly.entity_id
_entity_poly.type
_entity_poly.pdbx_seq_one_letter_code
_entity_poly.pdbx_strand_id
1 'polypeptide(L)'
;MNIFIADYLPIKNKGEEALLRGIESLYKEKYKEDINFFVFGQSDEIEHDGNITSFPVKWCYPTYKYPKKFAGRVGFIKRLLCSLTYQIGLSPYVSEVEKHSEVMSAFAKADKILLAHDGFYNTFCAALGLFLKKKGYNYSVPGTGFMPQTKYGFFTKGLDYKFYNNSDYNVFREQTCFDYVNGMNLKRVPYLLPDMAFYCKTSDRDVERSKAILDKYNIGKDQNEISIGLTMCENSISFHGSFLNMPNKSDVHRNFIAQLLDNVSNNINCKFYFIPHCIEKGAGDDLVIAEDIINRMKNKDRVVIIREDLPVNVLRPILHNLDFVLGERTHSIINSTSMCTPYFMLTCKMDFRSHDIIGKGIGLPNQIIDLDSPRIDDVTATVIKGISNRKSIKQHLESYKSIVAKSRETLLSII
;
A
#
# COMPACT_ATOMS: atom_id res chain seq x y z
N MET A 1 6.09 23.81 4.78
CA MET A 1 6.52 23.14 3.55
C MET A 1 5.35 22.56 2.75
N ASN A 2 5.37 22.71 1.42
CA ASN A 2 4.41 22.13 0.48
C ASN A 2 5.04 20.97 -0.28
N ILE A 3 4.39 19.80 -0.27
CA ILE A 3 4.83 18.62 -1.01
C ILE A 3 3.75 18.22 -2.02
N PHE A 4 4.11 18.10 -3.28
CA PHE A 4 3.21 17.56 -4.30
C PHE A 4 3.54 16.09 -4.54
N ILE A 5 2.66 15.17 -4.11
CA ILE A 5 2.68 13.78 -4.57
C ILE A 5 1.92 13.72 -5.89
N ALA A 6 2.63 13.79 -7.00
CA ALA A 6 2.08 13.94 -8.34
C ALA A 6 1.63 12.59 -8.94
N ASP A 7 1.10 11.71 -8.09
CA ASP A 7 0.48 10.43 -8.43
C ASP A 7 -1.00 10.46 -8.04
N TYR A 8 -1.75 9.45 -8.49
CA TYR A 8 -3.07 9.20 -7.94
C TYR A 8 -2.97 8.64 -6.51
N LEU A 9 -3.71 9.21 -5.57
CA LEU A 9 -3.74 8.82 -4.16
C LEU A 9 -5.18 8.65 -3.66
N PRO A 10 -5.71 7.41 -3.56
CA PRO A 10 -7.02 7.17 -2.95
C PRO A 10 -6.91 7.18 -1.42
N ILE A 11 -6.99 8.36 -0.80
CA ILE A 11 -6.78 8.58 0.65
C ILE A 11 -7.75 7.76 1.53
N LYS A 12 -8.92 7.37 1.01
CA LYS A 12 -9.87 6.51 1.73
C LYS A 12 -9.34 5.09 1.97
N ASN A 13 -8.36 4.66 1.18
CA ASN A 13 -7.62 3.43 1.43
C ASN A 13 -6.54 3.70 2.49
N LYS A 14 -6.64 3.03 3.65
CA LYS A 14 -5.72 3.22 4.78
C LYS A 14 -4.28 2.81 4.48
N GLY A 15 -4.05 2.02 3.43
CA GLY A 15 -2.70 1.75 2.95
C GLY A 15 -2.03 2.97 2.31
N GLU A 16 -2.77 3.70 1.49
CA GLU A 16 -2.30 4.92 0.84
C GLU A 16 -2.17 6.07 1.86
N GLU A 17 -3.10 6.13 2.81
CA GLU A 17 -2.97 7.02 3.97
C GLU A 17 -1.67 6.71 4.74
N ALA A 18 -1.32 5.43 4.94
CA ALA A 18 -0.10 5.04 5.64
C ALA A 18 1.17 5.58 4.96
N LEU A 19 1.24 5.47 3.63
CA LEU A 19 2.35 6.00 2.84
C LEU A 19 2.45 7.53 2.97
N LEU A 20 1.32 8.22 2.80
CA LEU A 20 1.25 9.67 2.93
C LEU A 20 1.71 10.14 4.32
N ARG A 21 1.21 9.51 5.39
CA ARG A 21 1.57 9.85 6.78
C ARG A 21 3.02 9.44 7.12
N GLY A 22 3.54 8.41 6.47
CA GLY A 22 4.96 8.03 6.52
C GLY A 22 5.87 9.10 5.92
N ILE A 23 5.54 9.56 4.71
CA ILE A 23 6.22 10.69 4.05
C ILE A 23 6.11 11.94 4.92
N GLU A 24 4.91 12.27 5.41
CA GLU A 24 4.68 13.41 6.31
C GLU A 24 5.61 13.36 7.53
N SER A 25 5.69 12.20 8.19
CA SER A 25 6.50 12.01 9.40
C SER A 25 7.99 12.24 9.16
N LEU A 26 8.52 11.78 8.01
CA LEU A 26 9.93 11.95 7.62
C LEU A 26 10.24 13.41 7.31
N TYR A 27 9.41 14.07 6.50
CA TYR A 27 9.63 15.46 6.11
C TYR A 27 9.43 16.44 7.28
N LYS A 28 8.41 16.24 8.12
CA LYS A 28 8.24 17.01 9.37
C LYS A 28 9.47 16.90 10.26
N GLU A 29 10.04 15.71 10.37
CA GLU A 29 11.23 15.51 11.18
C GLU A 29 12.47 16.20 10.61
N LYS A 30 12.69 16.10 9.30
CA LYS A 30 13.85 16.69 8.62
C LYS A 30 13.82 18.21 8.65
N TYR A 31 12.67 18.79 8.29
CA TYR A 31 12.54 20.23 8.05
C TYR A 31 11.99 21.00 9.24
N LYS A 32 11.43 20.32 10.25
CA LYS A 32 10.78 20.93 11.43
C LYS A 32 9.65 21.89 11.06
N GLU A 33 8.98 21.63 9.94
CA GLU A 33 7.88 22.42 9.43
C GLU A 33 6.61 21.57 9.30
N ASP A 34 5.46 22.22 9.36
CA ASP A 34 4.22 21.61 8.94
C ASP A 34 4.21 21.34 7.44
N ILE A 35 3.56 20.24 7.06
CA ILE A 35 3.50 19.75 5.68
C ILE A 35 2.09 19.96 5.16
N ASN A 36 1.99 20.63 4.02
CA ASN A 36 0.77 20.64 3.20
C ASN A 36 1.00 19.76 1.98
N PHE A 37 0.01 18.96 1.61
CA PHE A 37 0.06 18.07 0.47
C PHE A 37 -0.78 18.58 -0.68
N PHE A 38 -0.22 18.50 -1.88
CA PHE A 38 -0.93 18.51 -3.15
C PHE A 38 -0.94 17.08 -3.70
N VAL A 39 -2.10 16.58 -4.10
CA VAL A 39 -2.25 15.21 -4.61
C VAL A 39 -3.26 15.16 -5.77
N PHE A 40 -3.29 14.05 -6.51
CA PHE A 40 -4.41 13.75 -7.40
C PHE A 40 -5.37 12.73 -6.77
N GLY A 41 -6.65 13.09 -6.62
CA GLY A 41 -7.68 12.22 -6.05
C GLY A 41 -8.79 11.84 -7.05
N GLN A 42 -9.73 11.02 -6.58
CA GLN A 42 -10.75 10.41 -7.44
C GLN A 42 -11.87 11.36 -7.87
N SER A 43 -12.08 12.42 -7.07
CA SER A 43 -13.13 13.40 -7.26
C SER A 43 -12.99 14.15 -8.60
N ASP A 44 -14.12 14.65 -9.09
CA ASP A 44 -14.16 15.47 -10.30
C ASP A 44 -13.97 16.96 -10.00
N GLU A 45 -13.93 17.33 -8.72
CA GLU A 45 -13.71 18.66 -8.18
C GLU A 45 -12.45 18.72 -7.29
N ILE A 46 -12.00 19.93 -6.95
CA ILE A 46 -10.90 20.12 -6.00
C ILE A 46 -11.45 19.92 -4.59
N GLU A 47 -10.83 19.04 -3.83
CA GLU A 47 -11.20 18.74 -2.45
C GLU A 47 -10.11 19.18 -1.47
N HIS A 48 -10.53 19.65 -0.29
CA HIS A 48 -9.65 20.00 0.81
C HIS A 48 -10.01 19.17 2.03
N ASP A 49 -9.04 18.43 2.56
CA ASP A 49 -9.17 17.64 3.78
C ASP A 49 -7.94 17.85 4.67
N GLY A 50 -8.12 18.65 5.73
CA GLY A 50 -7.04 19.04 6.63
C GLY A 50 -5.88 19.69 5.87
N ASN A 51 -4.71 19.04 5.91
CA ASN A 51 -3.49 19.51 5.23
C ASN A 51 -3.35 19.01 3.79
N ILE A 52 -4.40 18.42 3.20
CA ILE A 52 -4.36 17.82 1.86
C ILE A 52 -5.29 18.60 0.92
N THR A 53 -4.73 19.02 -0.22
CA THR A 53 -5.49 19.53 -1.37
C THR A 53 -5.41 18.51 -2.50
N SER A 54 -6.56 17.99 -2.89
CA SER A 54 -6.70 16.95 -3.91
C SER A 54 -7.28 17.52 -5.20
N PHE A 55 -6.53 17.40 -6.30
CA PHE A 55 -6.99 17.76 -7.63
C PHE A 55 -7.61 16.55 -8.35
N PRO A 56 -8.54 16.76 -9.29
CA PRO A 56 -9.08 15.69 -10.10
C PRO A 56 -7.99 14.91 -10.86
N VAL A 57 -7.89 13.61 -10.61
CA VAL A 57 -6.88 12.75 -11.27
C VAL A 57 -6.95 12.80 -12.79
N LYS A 58 -8.14 12.99 -13.36
CA LYS A 58 -8.34 13.09 -14.81
C LYS A 58 -7.62 14.27 -15.46
N TRP A 59 -7.28 15.31 -14.70
CA TRP A 59 -6.55 16.49 -15.19
C TRP A 59 -5.08 16.20 -15.52
N CYS A 60 -4.53 15.10 -14.98
CA CYS A 60 -3.16 14.67 -15.24
C CYS A 60 -3.07 13.25 -15.82
N TYR A 61 -3.94 12.35 -15.35
CA TYR A 61 -4.02 10.94 -15.75
C TYR A 61 -5.40 10.64 -16.36
N PRO A 62 -5.69 11.11 -17.60
CA PRO A 62 -7.00 10.99 -18.23
C PRO A 62 -7.46 9.54 -18.49
N THR A 63 -6.53 8.58 -18.38
CA THR A 63 -6.76 7.15 -18.58
C THR A 63 -7.05 6.39 -17.30
N TYR A 64 -6.98 7.04 -16.13
CA TYR A 64 -7.13 6.40 -14.82
C TYR A 64 -8.49 5.65 -14.67
N LYS A 65 -9.60 6.22 -15.18
CA LYS A 65 -10.92 5.54 -15.24
C LYS A 65 -11.15 4.72 -16.53
N TYR A 66 -10.25 4.77 -17.52
CA TYR A 66 -10.42 4.14 -18.84
C TYR A 66 -9.25 3.23 -19.28
N PRO A 67 -8.85 2.21 -18.48
CA PRO A 67 -7.82 1.25 -18.89
C PRO A 67 -8.20 0.50 -20.18
N LYS A 68 -9.50 0.40 -20.51
CA LYS A 68 -9.99 -0.29 -21.72
C LYS A 68 -9.46 0.32 -23.04
N LYS A 69 -9.26 1.64 -23.14
CA LYS A 69 -8.70 2.28 -24.34
C LYS A 69 -7.22 1.97 -24.58
N PHE A 70 -6.53 1.51 -23.53
CA PHE A 70 -5.14 1.09 -23.55
C PHE A 70 -4.99 -0.44 -23.34
N ALA A 71 -6.08 -1.20 -23.30
CA ALA A 71 -6.03 -2.66 -23.30
C ALA A 71 -5.85 -3.21 -24.73
N GLY A 72 -5.31 -4.44 -24.83
CA GLY A 72 -5.15 -5.12 -26.11
C GLY A 72 -4.09 -4.51 -27.05
N ARG A 73 -4.09 -4.97 -28.31
CA ARG A 73 -3.06 -4.60 -29.32
C ARG A 73 -3.04 -3.10 -29.64
N VAL A 74 -4.22 -2.47 -29.77
CA VAL A 74 -4.34 -1.04 -30.06
C VAL A 74 -3.80 -0.19 -28.90
N GLY A 75 -4.11 -0.59 -27.67
CA GLY A 75 -3.59 0.07 -26.48
C GLY A 75 -2.08 -0.06 -26.31
N PHE A 76 -1.51 -1.20 -26.71
CA PHE A 76 -0.07 -1.39 -26.77
C PHE A 76 0.61 -0.43 -27.76
N ILE A 77 0.08 -0.31 -28.99
CA ILE A 77 0.61 0.64 -29.99
C ILE A 77 0.57 2.08 -29.45
N LYS A 78 -0.53 2.47 -28.80
CA LYS A 78 -0.64 3.80 -28.18
C LYS A 78 0.41 4.01 -27.09
N ARG A 79 0.66 3.04 -26.21
CA ARG A 79 1.74 3.12 -25.20
C ARG A 79 3.11 3.24 -25.83
N LEU A 80 3.37 2.51 -26.92
CA LEU A 80 4.65 2.57 -27.63
C LEU A 80 4.86 3.95 -28.26
N LEU A 81 3.85 4.47 -28.96
CA LEU A 81 3.88 5.83 -29.53
C LEU A 81 4.08 6.88 -28.43
N CYS A 82 3.36 6.75 -27.32
CA CYS A 82 3.54 7.60 -26.14
C CYS A 82 4.97 7.52 -25.62
N SER A 83 5.53 6.32 -25.42
CA SER A 83 6.92 6.16 -24.96
C SER A 83 7.92 6.87 -25.89
N LEU A 84 7.76 6.73 -27.20
CA LEU A 84 8.61 7.39 -28.19
C LEU A 84 8.48 8.92 -28.14
N THR A 85 7.27 9.47 -28.06
CA THR A 85 7.06 10.92 -27.95
C THR A 85 7.56 11.47 -26.60
N TYR A 86 7.37 10.72 -25.51
CA TYR A 86 7.82 11.11 -24.18
C TYR A 86 9.34 11.14 -24.07
N GLN A 87 10.04 10.22 -24.75
CA GLN A 87 11.51 10.21 -24.77
C GLN A 87 12.10 11.48 -25.39
N ILE A 88 11.38 12.15 -26.30
CA ILE A 88 11.79 13.43 -26.90
C ILE A 88 11.12 14.64 -26.22
N GLY A 89 10.43 14.44 -25.09
CA GLY A 89 9.84 15.51 -24.30
C GLY A 89 8.56 16.10 -24.90
N LEU A 90 7.87 15.36 -25.76
CA LEU A 90 6.52 15.67 -26.25
C LEU A 90 5.52 14.80 -25.49
N SER A 91 4.67 15.43 -24.67
CA SER A 91 3.72 14.71 -23.83
C SER A 91 2.27 15.14 -24.11
N PRO A 92 1.58 14.52 -25.10
CA PRO A 92 0.23 14.94 -25.50
C PRO A 92 -0.84 14.74 -24.41
N TYR A 93 -0.56 13.95 -23.37
CA TYR A 93 -1.48 13.77 -22.24
C TYR A 93 -1.12 14.66 -21.05
N VAL A 94 0.17 14.92 -20.80
CA VAL A 94 0.55 15.91 -19.80
C VAL A 94 0.24 17.33 -20.28
N SER A 95 0.12 17.58 -21.59
CA SER A 95 -0.41 18.86 -22.08
C SER A 95 -1.84 19.17 -21.64
N GLU A 96 -2.59 18.21 -21.09
CA GLU A 96 -3.85 18.52 -20.41
C GLU A 96 -3.63 19.15 -19.04
N VAL A 97 -2.59 18.76 -18.28
CA VAL A 97 -2.29 19.35 -16.97
C VAL A 97 -1.98 20.84 -17.06
N GLU A 98 -1.35 21.27 -18.16
CA GLU A 98 -1.06 22.68 -18.45
C GLU A 98 -2.32 23.54 -18.63
N LYS A 99 -3.47 22.93 -18.96
CA LYS A 99 -4.76 23.63 -19.07
C LYS A 99 -5.38 23.93 -17.71
N HIS A 100 -4.86 23.34 -16.64
CA HIS A 100 -5.37 23.48 -15.28
C HIS A 100 -4.41 24.37 -14.47
N SER A 101 -4.72 25.68 -14.44
CA SER A 101 -3.85 26.69 -13.82
C SER A 101 -3.66 26.45 -12.31
N GLU A 102 -4.64 25.82 -11.65
CA GLU A 102 -4.61 25.44 -10.25
C GLU A 102 -3.52 24.39 -9.98
N VAL A 103 -3.39 23.39 -10.86
CA VAL A 103 -2.36 22.35 -10.75
C VAL A 103 -0.99 22.91 -11.07
N MET A 104 -0.88 23.76 -12.10
CA MET A 104 0.38 24.43 -12.43
C MET A 104 0.83 25.37 -11.31
N SER A 105 -0.11 26.06 -10.65
CA SER A 105 0.14 26.86 -9.45
C SER A 105 0.62 26.00 -8.28
N ALA A 106 0.03 24.82 -8.09
CA ALA A 106 0.48 23.87 -7.07
C ALA A 106 1.90 23.35 -7.34
N PHE A 107 2.26 23.03 -8.60
CA PHE A 107 3.64 22.69 -8.96
C PHE A 107 4.62 23.83 -8.67
N ALA A 108 4.24 25.07 -8.99
CA ALA A 108 5.09 26.25 -8.72
C ALA A 108 5.26 26.53 -7.22
N LYS A 109 4.28 26.18 -6.39
CA LYS A 109 4.31 26.35 -4.92
C LYS A 109 4.95 25.18 -4.18
N ALA A 110 5.20 24.05 -4.83
CA ALA A 110 5.71 22.85 -4.20
C ALA A 110 7.21 22.98 -3.92
N ASP A 111 7.61 22.77 -2.66
CA ASP A 111 9.01 22.69 -2.26
C ASP A 111 9.63 21.35 -2.69
N LYS A 112 8.80 20.30 -2.76
CA LYS A 112 9.17 18.97 -3.25
C LYS A 112 8.06 18.41 -4.11
N ILE A 113 8.45 17.78 -5.23
CA ILE A 113 7.55 16.99 -6.06
C ILE A 113 7.99 15.53 -5.96
N LEU A 114 7.06 14.66 -5.59
CA LEU A 114 7.25 13.23 -5.44
C LEU A 114 6.45 12.50 -6.51
N LEU A 115 7.06 11.48 -7.12
CA LEU A 115 6.43 10.64 -8.14
C LEU A 115 6.67 9.17 -7.84
N ALA A 116 5.75 8.33 -8.31
CA ALA A 116 5.79 6.90 -8.13
C ALA A 116 5.93 6.46 -6.65
N HIS A 117 5.18 7.08 -5.74
CA HIS A 117 5.32 6.88 -4.29
C HIS A 117 4.90 5.48 -3.77
N ASP A 118 4.08 4.73 -4.53
CA ASP A 118 3.58 3.38 -4.21
C ASP A 118 3.88 2.42 -5.39
N GLY A 119 2.92 1.56 -5.75
CA GLY A 119 2.89 0.67 -6.91
C GLY A 119 2.49 1.38 -8.21
N PHE A 120 2.37 2.71 -8.20
CA PHE A 120 1.75 3.48 -9.27
C PHE A 120 2.67 3.70 -10.48
N TYR A 121 3.96 3.35 -10.39
CA TYR A 121 4.91 3.59 -11.49
C TYR A 121 4.43 2.98 -12.81
N ASN A 122 4.31 3.84 -13.83
CA ASN A 122 3.97 3.46 -15.18
C ASN A 122 4.50 4.50 -16.18
N THR A 123 4.30 4.24 -17.48
CA THR A 123 4.75 5.12 -18.58
C THR A 123 4.26 6.56 -18.44
N PHE A 124 3.08 6.82 -17.89
CA PHE A 124 2.56 8.18 -17.68
C PHE A 124 3.27 8.89 -16.53
N CYS A 125 3.63 8.17 -15.46
CA CYS A 125 4.45 8.74 -14.37
C CYS A 125 5.82 9.17 -14.92
N ALA A 126 6.44 8.32 -15.74
CA ALA A 126 7.70 8.64 -16.41
C ALA A 126 7.56 9.88 -17.33
N ALA A 127 6.46 9.96 -18.09
CA ALA A 127 6.17 11.11 -18.94
C ALA A 127 6.01 12.42 -18.15
N LEU A 128 5.30 12.37 -17.02
CA LEU A 128 5.10 13.51 -16.15
C LEU A 128 6.43 13.97 -15.54
N GLY A 129 7.26 13.06 -15.04
CA GLY A 129 8.59 13.40 -14.52
C GLY A 129 9.47 14.11 -15.56
N LEU A 130 9.50 13.61 -16.80
CA LEU A 130 10.25 14.27 -17.89
C LEU A 130 9.66 15.62 -18.30
N PHE A 131 8.33 15.76 -18.28
CA PHE A 131 7.66 17.05 -18.49
C PHE A 131 8.04 18.07 -17.41
N LEU A 132 7.96 17.67 -16.13
CA LEU A 132 8.34 18.51 -15.00
C LEU A 132 9.80 18.95 -15.12
N LYS A 133 10.70 18.04 -15.48
CA LYS A 133 12.10 18.38 -15.71
C LYS A 133 12.30 19.40 -16.83
N LYS A 134 11.57 19.25 -17.95
CA LYS A 134 11.60 20.21 -19.07
C LYS A 134 11.10 21.60 -18.66
N LYS A 135 10.17 21.68 -17.69
CA LYS A 135 9.66 22.93 -17.12
C LYS A 135 10.55 23.52 -16.03
N GLY A 136 11.68 22.87 -15.70
CA GLY A 136 12.62 23.34 -14.68
C GLY A 136 12.31 22.85 -13.27
N TYR A 137 11.31 21.99 -13.08
CA TYR A 137 11.02 21.39 -11.78
C TYR A 137 11.91 20.17 -11.53
N ASN A 138 12.25 19.95 -10.27
CA ASN A 138 12.90 18.72 -9.82
C ASN A 138 11.86 17.79 -9.16
N TYR A 139 12.12 16.49 -9.20
CA TYR A 139 11.26 15.49 -8.58
C TYR A 139 12.08 14.35 -8.00
N SER A 140 11.47 13.60 -7.09
CA SER A 140 12.08 12.46 -6.42
C SER A 140 11.15 11.26 -6.37
N VAL A 141 11.71 10.07 -6.15
CA VAL A 141 10.97 8.81 -6.08
C VAL A 141 11.10 8.22 -4.66
N PRO A 142 10.06 8.31 -3.81
CA PRO A 142 10.19 8.07 -2.37
C PRO A 142 10.01 6.62 -1.91
N GLY A 143 9.60 5.68 -2.74
CA GLY A 143 9.37 4.31 -2.26
C GLY A 143 8.65 3.44 -3.27
N THR A 144 9.08 3.51 -4.53
CA THR A 144 8.33 2.93 -5.63
C THR A 144 8.42 1.41 -5.68
N GLY A 145 7.34 0.80 -6.16
CA GLY A 145 7.27 -0.60 -6.55
C GLY A 145 6.60 -0.84 -7.89
N PHE A 146 7.06 -1.82 -8.65
CA PHE A 146 6.45 -2.27 -9.90
C PHE A 146 7.07 -3.58 -10.38
N MET A 147 6.31 -4.39 -11.12
CA MET A 147 6.91 -5.54 -11.79
C MET A 147 7.62 -5.06 -13.07
N PRO A 148 8.95 -5.24 -13.22
CA PRO A 148 9.65 -4.86 -14.44
C PRO A 148 9.08 -5.57 -15.67
N GLN A 149 8.75 -4.80 -16.71
CA GLN A 149 8.19 -5.33 -17.96
C GLN A 149 9.30 -5.88 -18.85
N THR A 150 9.63 -7.16 -18.72
CA THR A 150 10.74 -7.79 -19.46
C THR A 150 10.40 -8.07 -20.94
N LYS A 151 9.14 -8.38 -21.26
CA LYS A 151 8.71 -8.83 -22.60
C LYS A 151 8.86 -7.79 -23.72
N TYR A 152 8.84 -6.50 -23.38
CA TYR A 152 9.04 -5.37 -24.32
C TYR A 152 10.05 -4.35 -23.78
N GLY A 153 10.95 -4.83 -22.91
CA GLY A 153 11.77 -3.99 -22.04
C GLY A 153 12.66 -2.99 -22.77
N PHE A 154 13.05 -3.22 -24.03
CA PHE A 154 13.94 -2.31 -24.75
C PHE A 154 13.39 -0.89 -24.87
N PHE A 155 12.10 -0.73 -25.22
CA PHE A 155 11.49 0.59 -25.43
C PHE A 155 11.11 1.28 -24.12
N THR A 156 10.73 0.52 -23.09
CA THR A 156 10.40 1.07 -21.78
C THR A 156 11.66 1.39 -20.97
N LYS A 157 12.73 0.57 -21.08
CA LYS A 157 13.99 0.77 -20.37
C LYS A 157 14.65 2.11 -20.67
N GLY A 158 14.58 2.58 -21.92
CA GLY A 158 15.10 3.93 -22.27
C GLY A 158 14.31 5.06 -21.60
N LEU A 159 12.99 4.89 -21.44
CA LEU A 159 12.14 5.86 -20.74
C LEU A 159 12.36 5.78 -19.22
N ASP A 160 12.39 4.57 -18.66
CA ASP A 160 12.68 4.31 -17.25
C ASP A 160 14.04 4.89 -16.87
N TYR A 161 15.08 4.63 -17.67
CA TYR A 161 16.40 5.23 -17.48
C TYR A 161 16.32 6.75 -17.44
N LYS A 162 15.66 7.40 -18.42
CA LYS A 162 15.56 8.87 -18.42
C LYS A 162 14.80 9.39 -17.20
N PHE A 163 13.73 8.72 -16.77
CA PHE A 163 12.98 9.10 -15.58
C PHE A 163 13.86 9.01 -14.33
N TYR A 164 14.35 7.81 -13.99
CA TYR A 164 15.13 7.59 -12.77
C TYR A 164 16.50 8.31 -12.79
N ASN A 165 17.08 8.58 -13.96
CA ASN A 165 18.33 9.33 -14.06
C ASN A 165 18.17 10.85 -13.88
N ASN A 166 16.95 11.38 -14.01
CA ASN A 166 16.65 12.80 -13.84
C ASN A 166 16.06 13.15 -12.46
N SER A 167 15.64 12.15 -11.67
CA SER A 167 15.19 12.37 -10.30
C SER A 167 16.36 12.72 -9.36
N ASP A 168 16.05 13.41 -8.27
CA ASP A 168 17.05 13.81 -7.27
C ASP A 168 17.50 12.61 -6.41
N TYR A 169 16.56 11.73 -6.08
CA TYR A 169 16.85 10.44 -5.46
C TYR A 169 15.82 9.38 -5.90
N ASN A 170 16.22 8.11 -5.77
CA ASN A 170 15.38 6.96 -6.07
C ASN A 170 15.39 5.96 -4.92
N VAL A 171 14.26 5.79 -4.25
CA VAL A 171 14.05 4.77 -3.22
C VAL A 171 13.05 3.75 -3.74
N PHE A 172 13.42 2.47 -3.61
CA PHE A 172 12.62 1.30 -3.95
C PHE A 172 12.38 0.50 -2.68
N ARG A 173 11.20 -0.12 -2.58
CA ARG A 173 10.81 -0.94 -1.42
C ARG A 173 10.78 -2.44 -1.71
N GLU A 174 10.82 -2.82 -2.98
CA GLU A 174 10.94 -4.21 -3.45
C GLU A 174 12.31 -4.46 -4.10
N GLN A 175 12.95 -5.58 -3.73
CA GLN A 175 14.24 -6.00 -4.27
C GLN A 175 14.22 -6.13 -5.79
N THR A 176 13.15 -6.69 -6.35
CA THR A 176 13.00 -6.93 -7.79
C THR A 176 13.03 -5.62 -8.60
N CYS A 177 12.42 -4.55 -8.06
CA CYS A 177 12.42 -3.23 -8.70
C CYS A 177 13.80 -2.60 -8.61
N PHE A 178 14.40 -2.67 -7.41
CA PHE A 178 15.73 -2.16 -7.14
C PHE A 178 16.77 -2.79 -8.09
N ASP A 179 16.79 -4.13 -8.22
CA ASP A 179 17.75 -4.83 -9.07
C ASP A 179 17.62 -4.41 -10.55
N TYR A 180 16.39 -4.25 -11.03
CA TYR A 180 16.12 -3.79 -12.39
C TYR A 180 16.67 -2.38 -12.66
N VAL A 181 16.43 -1.44 -11.74
CA VAL A 181 16.87 -0.05 -11.90
C VAL A 181 18.37 0.10 -11.62
N ASN A 182 18.91 -0.61 -10.64
CA ASN A 182 20.34 -0.64 -10.33
C ASN A 182 21.14 -1.15 -11.54
N GLY A 183 20.63 -2.15 -12.25
CA GLY A 183 21.20 -2.64 -13.51
C GLY A 183 21.18 -1.65 -14.69
N MET A 184 20.64 -0.44 -14.51
CA MET A 184 20.66 0.63 -15.53
C MET A 184 21.86 1.59 -15.41
N ASN A 185 22.68 1.49 -14.36
CA ASN A 185 23.84 2.37 -14.12
C ASN A 185 23.48 3.87 -14.18
N LEU A 186 22.52 4.28 -13.36
CA LEU A 186 22.11 5.68 -13.23
C LEU A 186 23.24 6.57 -12.69
N LYS A 187 23.14 7.89 -12.90
CA LYS A 187 24.05 8.89 -12.31
C LYS A 187 24.07 8.85 -10.78
N ARG A 188 22.94 8.50 -10.16
CA ARG A 188 22.79 8.37 -8.70
C ARG A 188 22.38 6.95 -8.38
N VAL A 189 23.09 6.34 -7.43
CA VAL A 189 22.80 4.97 -6.99
C VAL A 189 21.41 4.94 -6.36
N PRO A 190 20.52 4.02 -6.79
CA PRO A 190 19.23 3.86 -6.15
C PRO A 190 19.38 3.26 -4.74
N TYR A 191 18.38 3.44 -3.89
CA TYR A 191 18.34 2.86 -2.55
C TYR A 191 17.25 1.79 -2.47
N LEU A 192 17.56 0.66 -1.85
CA LEU A 192 16.58 -0.31 -1.38
C LEU A 192 16.33 -0.07 0.10
N LEU A 193 15.17 0.47 0.45
CA LEU A 193 14.80 0.80 1.82
C LEU A 193 13.36 0.35 2.12
N PRO A 194 13.00 0.15 3.39
CA PRO A 194 11.62 -0.17 3.76
C PRO A 194 10.61 0.83 3.18
N ASP A 195 9.43 0.30 2.85
CA ASP A 195 8.24 1.04 2.44
C ASP A 195 7.98 2.30 3.30
N MET A 196 7.51 3.39 2.68
CA MET A 196 7.29 4.66 3.39
C MET A 196 6.31 4.55 4.57
N ALA A 197 5.34 3.62 4.51
CA ALA A 197 4.37 3.39 5.58
C ALA A 197 5.01 2.88 6.89
N PHE A 198 6.23 2.35 6.85
CA PHE A 198 6.97 2.00 8.07
C PHE A 198 7.28 3.22 8.95
N TYR A 199 7.48 4.39 8.35
CA TYR A 199 7.90 5.61 9.06
C TYR A 199 6.72 6.43 9.62
N CYS A 200 5.50 5.92 9.44
CA CYS A 200 4.30 6.53 9.99
C CYS A 200 4.37 6.59 11.54
N LYS A 201 4.24 7.80 12.08
CA LYS A 201 4.23 8.07 13.53
C LYS A 201 2.80 8.13 14.06
N THR A 202 2.65 7.68 15.31
CA THR A 202 1.45 7.83 16.11
C THR A 202 1.72 8.91 17.15
N SER A 203 0.82 9.90 17.28
CA SER A 203 0.87 10.91 18.35
C SER A 203 0.21 10.42 19.64
N ASP A 204 0.44 11.08 20.77
CA ASP A 204 -0.22 10.73 22.04
C ASP A 204 -1.75 10.79 21.94
N ARG A 205 -2.28 11.79 21.22
CA ARG A 205 -3.71 11.89 20.90
C ARG A 205 -4.22 10.69 20.11
N ASP A 206 -3.44 10.19 19.15
CA ASP A 206 -3.81 9.00 18.39
C ASP A 206 -3.85 7.77 19.29
N VAL A 207 -2.89 7.62 20.22
CA VAL A 207 -2.87 6.54 21.22
C VAL A 207 -4.11 6.60 22.12
N GLU A 208 -4.49 7.78 22.60
CA GLU A 208 -5.71 7.96 23.41
C GLU A 208 -6.98 7.57 22.65
N ARG A 209 -7.08 7.98 21.38
CA ARG A 209 -8.19 7.56 20.51
C ARG A 209 -8.19 6.04 20.31
N SER A 210 -7.04 5.43 20.10
CA SER A 210 -6.94 3.96 20.00
C SER A 210 -7.39 3.28 21.28
N LYS A 211 -7.01 3.77 22.46
CA LYS A 211 -7.46 3.24 23.76
C LYS A 211 -8.98 3.26 23.88
N ALA A 212 -9.63 4.35 23.48
CA ALA A 212 -11.09 4.43 23.50
C ALA A 212 -11.74 3.35 22.61
N ILE A 213 -11.15 3.03 21.46
CA ILE A 213 -11.62 1.95 20.58
C ILE A 213 -11.36 0.56 21.19
N LEU A 214 -10.16 0.33 21.75
CA LEU A 214 -9.80 -0.91 22.43
C LEU A 214 -10.77 -1.21 23.58
N ASP A 215 -11.10 -0.20 24.39
CA ASP A 215 -12.06 -0.31 25.50
C ASP A 215 -13.48 -0.57 24.98
N LYS A 216 -13.93 0.19 23.97
CA LYS A 216 -15.26 0.02 23.38
C LYS A 216 -15.50 -1.41 22.87
N TYR A 217 -14.49 -2.04 22.28
CA TYR A 217 -14.60 -3.36 21.67
C TYR A 217 -14.02 -4.50 22.51
N ASN A 218 -13.56 -4.20 23.73
CA ASN A 218 -12.90 -5.16 24.63
C ASN A 218 -11.76 -5.93 23.95
N ILE A 219 -10.90 -5.23 23.22
CA ILE A 219 -9.77 -5.83 22.49
C ILE A 219 -8.62 -6.09 23.47
N GLY A 220 -8.09 -7.32 23.50
CA GLY A 220 -6.93 -7.67 24.33
C GLY A 220 -7.17 -7.61 25.85
N LYS A 221 -8.43 -7.56 26.29
CA LYS A 221 -8.79 -7.45 27.73
C LYS A 221 -8.68 -8.78 28.47
N ASP A 222 -9.01 -9.90 27.82
CA ASP A 222 -8.87 -11.24 28.40
C ASP A 222 -7.53 -11.85 28.00
N GLN A 223 -6.65 -12.08 28.98
CA GLN A 223 -5.32 -12.66 28.77
C GLN A 223 -5.34 -14.16 28.45
N ASN A 224 -6.48 -14.83 28.68
CA ASN A 224 -6.67 -16.24 28.36
C ASN A 224 -7.25 -16.46 26.94
N GLU A 225 -7.60 -15.38 26.23
CA GLU A 225 -8.17 -15.40 24.88
C GLU A 225 -7.22 -14.72 23.90
N ILE A 226 -6.91 -15.39 22.79
CA ILE A 226 -6.05 -14.82 21.75
C ILE A 226 -6.84 -13.81 20.91
N SER A 227 -6.40 -12.56 20.87
CA SER A 227 -7.02 -11.51 20.05
C SER A 227 -6.44 -11.49 18.64
N ILE A 228 -7.26 -11.83 17.64
CA ILE A 228 -6.85 -11.96 16.23
C ILE A 228 -7.50 -10.87 15.37
N GLY A 229 -6.69 -10.01 14.77
CA GLY A 229 -7.17 -9.01 13.80
C GLY A 229 -7.37 -9.59 12.41
N LEU A 230 -8.42 -9.14 11.72
CA LEU A 230 -8.77 -9.55 10.37
C LEU A 230 -8.86 -8.33 9.45
N THR A 231 -8.12 -8.34 8.34
CA THR A 231 -8.20 -7.27 7.32
C THR A 231 -8.47 -7.86 5.94
N MET A 232 -9.65 -8.46 5.79
CA MET A 232 -10.10 -9.13 4.55
C MET A 232 -10.55 -8.09 3.52
N CYS A 233 -10.32 -8.34 2.23
CA CYS A 233 -10.68 -7.40 1.16
C CYS A 233 -10.88 -8.08 -0.19
N GLU A 234 -11.76 -7.51 -1.02
CA GLU A 234 -12.02 -8.00 -2.38
C GLU A 234 -11.54 -7.04 -3.48
N ASN A 235 -11.11 -5.82 -3.13
CA ASN A 235 -10.56 -4.82 -4.06
C ASN A 235 -9.02 -4.81 -4.13
N SER A 236 -8.36 -5.96 -3.98
CA SER A 236 -6.89 -6.08 -3.96
C SER A 236 -6.36 -7.07 -4.99
N ILE A 237 -5.07 -6.96 -5.34
CA ILE A 237 -4.41 -7.96 -6.19
C ILE A 237 -4.44 -9.35 -5.55
N SER A 238 -4.32 -9.41 -4.21
CA SER A 238 -4.48 -10.62 -3.40
C SER A 238 -5.78 -11.33 -3.75
N PHE A 239 -6.91 -10.62 -3.70
CA PHE A 239 -8.19 -11.20 -4.09
C PHE A 239 -8.21 -11.55 -5.57
N HIS A 240 -7.86 -10.62 -6.47
CA HIS A 240 -7.94 -10.83 -7.93
C HIS A 240 -7.15 -12.05 -8.41
N GLY A 241 -6.05 -12.40 -7.75
CA GLY A 241 -5.26 -13.58 -8.09
C GLY A 241 -5.48 -14.84 -7.25
N SER A 242 -6.26 -14.76 -6.18
CA SER A 242 -6.66 -15.96 -5.40
C SER A 242 -7.82 -16.70 -6.06
N PHE A 243 -8.10 -17.95 -5.66
CA PHE A 243 -9.26 -18.73 -6.11
C PHE A 243 -9.45 -18.70 -7.64
N LEU A 244 -8.36 -18.82 -8.39
CA LEU A 244 -8.40 -18.73 -9.86
C LEU A 244 -9.30 -19.84 -10.41
N ASN A 245 -10.11 -19.49 -11.41
CA ASN A 245 -11.04 -20.39 -12.10
C ASN A 245 -12.26 -20.85 -11.28
N MET A 246 -12.51 -20.26 -10.09
CA MET A 246 -13.71 -20.55 -9.31
C MET A 246 -14.88 -19.66 -9.76
N PRO A 247 -16.08 -20.22 -10.04
CA PRO A 247 -17.27 -19.43 -10.29
C PRO A 247 -17.68 -18.70 -9.01
N ASN A 248 -18.22 -17.48 -9.14
CA ASN A 248 -18.68 -16.67 -8.01
C ASN A 248 -17.62 -16.53 -6.90
N LYS A 249 -16.47 -15.98 -7.29
CA LYS A 249 -15.26 -15.90 -6.49
C LYS A 249 -15.44 -15.25 -5.11
N SER A 250 -16.26 -14.20 -5.00
CA SER A 250 -16.55 -13.57 -3.71
C SER A 250 -17.22 -14.55 -2.74
N ASP A 251 -18.19 -15.35 -3.21
CA ASP A 251 -18.82 -16.36 -2.36
C ASP A 251 -17.84 -17.45 -1.93
N VAL A 252 -16.98 -17.90 -2.84
CA VAL A 252 -15.94 -18.91 -2.54
C VAL A 252 -14.96 -18.38 -1.49
N HIS A 253 -14.48 -17.15 -1.67
CA HIS A 253 -13.59 -16.49 -0.73
C HIS A 253 -14.24 -16.34 0.65
N ARG A 254 -15.44 -15.75 0.73
CA ARG A 254 -16.11 -15.50 2.01
C ARG A 254 -16.47 -16.81 2.73
N ASN A 255 -16.90 -17.84 2.01
CA ASN A 255 -17.12 -19.18 2.57
C ASN A 255 -15.82 -19.79 3.11
N PHE A 256 -14.73 -19.67 2.35
CA PHE A 256 -13.42 -20.17 2.76
C PHE A 256 -12.93 -19.48 4.04
N ILE A 257 -13.00 -18.15 4.10
CA ILE A 257 -12.61 -17.40 5.30
C ILE A 257 -13.53 -17.75 6.48
N ALA A 258 -14.85 -17.82 6.30
CA ALA A 258 -15.77 -18.23 7.36
C ALA A 258 -15.41 -19.62 7.93
N GLN A 259 -15.16 -20.60 7.05
CA GLN A 259 -14.75 -21.94 7.45
C GLN A 259 -13.38 -21.95 8.16
N LEU A 260 -12.44 -21.13 7.71
CA LEU A 260 -11.12 -20.99 8.34
C LEU A 260 -11.26 -20.46 9.76
N LEU A 261 -12.05 -19.39 9.95
CA LEU A 261 -12.26 -18.78 11.26
C LEU A 261 -12.98 -19.74 12.22
N ASP A 262 -14.03 -20.44 11.76
CA ASP A 262 -14.71 -21.48 12.55
C ASP A 262 -13.73 -22.58 12.99
N ASN A 263 -12.92 -23.09 12.05
CA ASN A 263 -11.94 -24.13 12.33
C ASN A 263 -10.88 -23.66 13.34
N VAL A 264 -10.39 -22.43 13.21
CA VAL A 264 -9.41 -21.85 14.14
C VAL A 264 -10.03 -21.69 15.54
N SER A 265 -11.24 -21.13 15.67
CA SER A 265 -11.89 -20.96 16.97
C SER A 265 -12.30 -22.27 17.65
N ASN A 266 -12.49 -23.35 16.87
CA ASN A 266 -12.76 -24.68 17.44
C ASN A 266 -11.50 -25.32 18.06
N ASN A 267 -10.30 -24.86 17.68
CA ASN A 267 -9.03 -25.41 18.15
C ASN A 267 -8.29 -24.49 19.11
N ILE A 268 -8.58 -23.19 19.11
CA ILE A 268 -7.90 -22.17 19.90
C ILE A 268 -8.95 -21.29 20.58
N ASN A 269 -8.78 -21.00 21.87
CA ASN A 269 -9.58 -19.98 22.54
C ASN A 269 -9.18 -18.59 22.03
N CYS A 270 -9.91 -18.09 21.04
CA CYS A 270 -9.60 -16.83 20.38
C CYS A 270 -10.87 -16.03 20.07
N LYS A 271 -10.65 -14.74 19.83
CA LYS A 271 -11.65 -13.80 19.36
C LYS A 271 -11.12 -13.02 18.17
N PHE A 272 -11.99 -12.85 17.18
CA PHE A 272 -11.68 -12.21 15.92
C PHE A 272 -12.21 -10.78 15.88
N TYR A 273 -11.40 -9.87 15.34
CA TYR A 273 -11.73 -8.47 15.18
C TYR A 273 -11.56 -8.08 13.72
N PHE A 274 -12.65 -7.83 13.01
CA PHE A 274 -12.58 -7.23 11.67
C PHE A 274 -12.21 -5.75 11.80
N ILE A 275 -11.11 -5.38 11.14
CA ILE A 275 -10.52 -4.04 11.17
C ILE A 275 -10.53 -3.47 9.75
N PRO A 276 -11.55 -2.69 9.37
CA PRO A 276 -11.67 -2.18 8.01
C PRO A 276 -10.49 -1.26 7.69
N HIS A 277 -9.92 -1.44 6.50
CA HIS A 277 -8.83 -0.62 5.96
C HIS A 277 -9.26 0.13 4.70
N CYS A 278 -10.51 -0.06 4.27
CA CYS A 278 -11.15 0.66 3.19
C CYS A 278 -12.66 0.63 3.45
N ILE A 279 -13.29 1.81 3.48
CA ILE A 279 -14.76 1.94 3.58
C ILE A 279 -15.20 2.82 2.41
N GLU A 280 -15.34 2.19 1.26
CA GLU A 280 -15.76 2.82 -0.01
C GLU A 280 -17.00 2.13 -0.56
N LYS A 281 -17.74 2.77 -1.48
CA LYS A 281 -18.91 2.12 -2.09
C LYS A 281 -18.48 0.88 -2.91
N GLY A 282 -19.19 -0.24 -2.72
CA GLY A 282 -19.03 -1.45 -3.52
C GLY A 282 -17.99 -2.42 -2.95
N ALA A 283 -17.18 -3.05 -3.81
CA ALA A 283 -16.18 -4.06 -3.40
C ALA A 283 -15.00 -3.49 -2.57
N GLY A 284 -14.95 -2.17 -2.38
CA GLY A 284 -14.03 -1.49 -1.48
C GLY A 284 -14.59 -1.23 -0.07
N ASP A 285 -15.78 -1.76 0.24
CA ASP A 285 -16.33 -1.71 1.60
C ASP A 285 -15.92 -2.97 2.38
N ASP A 286 -14.88 -2.86 3.20
CA ASP A 286 -14.43 -3.97 4.04
C ASP A 286 -15.50 -4.39 5.07
N LEU A 287 -16.45 -3.50 5.43
CA LEU A 287 -17.52 -3.83 6.36
C LEU A 287 -18.53 -4.80 5.75
N VAL A 288 -18.90 -4.60 4.49
CA VAL A 288 -19.84 -5.50 3.78
C VAL A 288 -19.27 -6.90 3.67
N ILE A 289 -17.95 -7.01 3.41
CA ILE A 289 -17.26 -8.29 3.33
C ILE A 289 -17.24 -8.97 4.71
N ALA A 290 -16.90 -8.22 5.76
CA ALA A 290 -16.88 -8.73 7.13
C ALA A 290 -18.26 -9.26 7.59
N GLU A 291 -19.33 -8.50 7.32
CA GLU A 291 -20.71 -8.89 7.68
C GLU A 291 -21.14 -10.18 6.99
N ASP A 292 -20.83 -10.33 5.71
CA ASP A 292 -21.18 -11.54 4.97
C ASP A 292 -20.37 -12.77 5.42
N ILE A 293 -19.08 -12.60 5.72
CA ILE A 293 -18.28 -13.69 6.33
C ILE A 293 -18.90 -14.12 7.66
N ILE A 294 -19.23 -13.18 8.56
CA ILE A 294 -19.87 -13.49 9.85
C ILE A 294 -21.20 -14.20 9.65
N ASN A 295 -21.99 -13.81 8.64
CA ASN A 295 -23.27 -14.47 8.37
C ASN A 295 -23.12 -15.95 7.99
N ARG A 296 -21.98 -16.32 7.39
CA ARG A 296 -21.63 -17.69 6.98
C ARG A 296 -20.95 -18.51 8.08
N MET A 297 -20.38 -17.85 9.08
CA MET A 297 -19.75 -18.52 10.23
C MET A 297 -20.77 -19.21 11.13
N LYS A 298 -20.34 -20.31 11.77
CA LYS A 298 -21.08 -20.97 12.85
C LYS A 298 -20.80 -20.28 14.19
N ASN A 299 -19.56 -19.92 14.46
CA ASN A 299 -19.10 -19.37 15.74
C ASN A 299 -19.14 -17.83 15.75
N LYS A 300 -20.30 -17.25 15.45
CA LYS A 300 -20.46 -15.79 15.25
C LYS A 300 -20.18 -14.96 16.51
N ASP A 301 -20.39 -15.55 17.69
CA ASP A 301 -20.12 -14.96 19.01
C ASP A 301 -18.63 -14.68 19.25
N ARG A 302 -17.75 -15.35 18.49
CA ARG A 302 -16.29 -15.15 18.54
C ARG A 302 -15.81 -13.97 17.69
N VAL A 303 -16.71 -13.17 17.11
CA VAL A 303 -16.33 -12.14 16.14
C VAL A 303 -16.91 -10.78 16.50
N VAL A 304 -16.10 -9.74 16.28
CA VAL A 304 -16.47 -8.33 16.44
C VAL A 304 -16.06 -7.56 15.19
N ILE A 305 -16.89 -6.60 14.75
CA ILE A 305 -16.55 -5.65 13.68
C ILE A 305 -16.28 -4.28 14.29
N ILE A 306 -15.10 -3.72 14.04
CA ILE A 306 -14.82 -2.30 14.28
C ILE A 306 -15.45 -1.53 13.13
N ARG A 307 -16.44 -0.67 13.43
CA ARG A 307 -17.28 -0.03 12.40
C ARG A 307 -16.80 1.37 12.03
N GLU A 308 -15.90 1.94 12.82
CA GLU A 308 -15.37 3.27 12.64
C GLU A 308 -14.39 3.32 11.47
N ASP A 309 -14.50 4.39 10.67
CA ASP A 309 -13.47 4.76 9.71
C ASP A 309 -12.29 5.43 10.45
N LEU A 310 -11.36 4.60 10.92
CA LEU A 310 -10.24 5.06 11.73
C LEU A 310 -9.04 5.46 10.84
N PRO A 311 -8.39 6.61 11.11
CA PRO A 311 -7.16 6.96 10.41
C PRO A 311 -6.05 5.98 10.79
N VAL A 312 -5.10 5.76 9.87
CA VAL A 312 -4.04 4.76 10.05
C VAL A 312 -3.21 4.97 11.33
N ASN A 313 -2.99 6.22 11.76
CA ASN A 313 -2.25 6.54 12.98
C ASN A 313 -2.95 6.00 14.24
N VAL A 314 -4.29 5.89 14.22
CA VAL A 314 -5.12 5.32 15.29
C VAL A 314 -5.26 3.80 15.15
N LEU A 315 -5.24 3.27 13.92
CA LEU A 315 -5.26 1.82 13.68
C LEU A 315 -3.99 1.13 14.18
N ARG A 316 -2.82 1.74 13.98
CA ARG A 316 -1.53 1.14 14.37
C ARG A 316 -1.48 0.73 15.85
N PRO A 317 -1.78 1.59 16.84
CA PRO A 317 -1.82 1.15 18.23
C PRO A 317 -2.88 0.07 18.53
N ILE A 318 -3.98 0.01 17.77
CA ILE A 318 -4.94 -1.10 17.91
C ILE A 318 -4.27 -2.41 17.49
N LEU A 319 -3.57 -2.43 16.35
CA LEU A 319 -2.84 -3.62 15.89
C LEU A 319 -1.79 -4.08 16.91
N HIS A 320 -1.13 -3.14 17.60
CA HIS A 320 -0.16 -3.47 18.66
C HIS A 320 -0.75 -4.26 19.83
N ASN A 321 -2.05 -4.11 20.10
CA ASN A 321 -2.76 -4.78 21.20
C ASN A 321 -3.38 -6.12 20.78
N LEU A 322 -3.13 -6.58 19.55
CA LEU A 322 -3.54 -7.90 19.09
C LEU A 322 -2.40 -8.91 19.28
N ASP A 323 -2.76 -10.18 19.42
CA ASP A 323 -1.80 -11.29 19.48
C ASP A 323 -1.36 -11.76 18.09
N PHE A 324 -2.24 -11.61 17.10
CA PHE A 324 -2.02 -12.07 15.74
C PHE A 324 -2.89 -11.30 14.74
N VAL A 325 -2.47 -11.25 13.47
CA VAL A 325 -3.26 -10.67 12.37
C VAL A 325 -3.33 -11.63 11.19
N LEU A 326 -4.51 -11.82 10.62
CA LEU A 326 -4.69 -12.41 9.29
C LEU A 326 -5.12 -11.29 8.34
N GLY A 327 -4.32 -11.00 7.32
CA GLY A 327 -4.56 -9.85 6.46
C GLY A 327 -4.41 -10.16 4.99
N GLU A 328 -5.26 -9.54 4.16
CA GLU A 328 -5.18 -9.60 2.69
C GLU A 328 -4.65 -8.30 2.07
N ARG A 329 -4.41 -7.29 2.91
CA ARG A 329 -3.89 -5.98 2.50
C ARG A 329 -2.42 -5.85 2.89
N THR A 330 -1.54 -5.64 1.90
CA THR A 330 -0.10 -5.48 2.15
C THR A 330 0.22 -4.42 3.20
N HIS A 331 -0.46 -3.26 3.17
CA HIS A 331 -0.22 -2.18 4.12
C HIS A 331 -0.77 -2.46 5.53
N SER A 332 -1.79 -3.32 5.71
CA SER A 332 -2.17 -3.75 7.06
C SER A 332 -1.06 -4.59 7.67
N ILE A 333 -0.41 -5.45 6.87
CA ILE A 333 0.74 -6.26 7.29
C ILE A 333 1.98 -5.40 7.56
N ILE A 334 2.24 -4.35 6.77
CA ILE A 334 3.31 -3.37 7.06
C ILE A 334 3.05 -2.67 8.41
N ASN A 335 1.80 -2.28 8.67
CA ASN A 335 1.42 -1.69 9.95
C ASN A 335 1.58 -2.69 11.12
N SER A 336 1.15 -3.95 10.96
CA SER A 336 1.37 -5.01 11.96
C SER A 336 2.86 -5.25 12.21
N THR A 337 3.68 -5.28 11.16
CA THR A 337 5.15 -5.39 11.25
C THR A 337 5.71 -4.22 12.06
N SER A 338 5.30 -3.00 11.76
CA SER A 338 5.73 -1.78 12.47
C SER A 338 5.39 -1.84 13.98
N MET A 339 4.26 -2.47 14.30
CA MET A 339 3.75 -2.63 15.66
C MET A 339 4.26 -3.90 16.35
N CYS A 340 5.10 -4.69 15.68
CA CYS A 340 5.63 -5.97 16.14
C CYS A 340 4.51 -6.98 16.48
N THR A 341 3.40 -6.91 15.74
CA THR A 341 2.27 -7.83 15.84
C THR A 341 2.47 -8.97 14.83
N PRO A 342 2.57 -10.23 15.29
CA PRO A 342 2.67 -11.40 14.42
C PRO A 342 1.51 -11.51 13.42
N TYR A 343 1.75 -12.08 12.24
CA TYR A 343 0.73 -12.12 11.20
C TYR A 343 0.91 -13.27 10.21
N PHE A 344 -0.16 -13.56 9.45
CA PHE A 344 -0.08 -14.14 8.12
C PHE A 344 -0.66 -13.17 7.07
N MET A 345 0.05 -13.04 5.95
CA MET A 345 -0.46 -12.42 4.73
C MET A 345 -1.15 -13.50 3.88
N LEU A 346 -2.45 -13.35 3.71
CA LEU A 346 -3.26 -14.13 2.79
C LEU A 346 -3.21 -13.43 1.42
N THR A 347 -2.59 -14.07 0.43
CA THR A 347 -2.41 -13.45 -0.90
C THR A 347 -2.42 -14.49 -2.02
N CYS A 348 -1.82 -14.19 -3.15
CA CYS A 348 -1.64 -15.09 -4.28
C CYS A 348 -0.27 -14.89 -4.92
N LYS A 349 0.16 -15.85 -5.72
CA LYS A 349 1.47 -15.81 -6.41
C LYS A 349 1.64 -14.62 -7.34
N MET A 350 0.54 -14.08 -7.86
CA MET A 350 0.58 -12.90 -8.73
C MET A 350 0.89 -11.60 -7.97
N ASP A 351 0.68 -11.57 -6.65
CA ASP A 351 1.02 -10.44 -5.79
C ASP A 351 2.51 -10.44 -5.45
N PHE A 352 3.34 -10.09 -6.43
CA PHE A 352 4.78 -10.01 -6.26
C PHE A 352 5.18 -9.02 -5.16
N ARG A 353 4.38 -7.97 -4.93
CA ARG A 353 4.67 -6.92 -3.95
C ARG A 353 4.71 -7.50 -2.55
N SER A 354 3.66 -8.24 -2.16
CA SER A 354 3.64 -8.87 -0.83
C SER A 354 4.76 -9.89 -0.67
N HIS A 355 5.08 -10.65 -1.72
CA HIS A 355 6.20 -11.59 -1.72
C HIS A 355 7.56 -10.91 -1.55
N ASP A 356 7.81 -9.79 -2.23
CA ASP A 356 9.06 -9.06 -2.10
C ASP A 356 9.15 -8.33 -0.76
N ILE A 357 8.13 -7.56 -0.37
CA ILE A 357 8.15 -6.78 0.87
C ILE A 357 8.24 -7.72 2.08
N ILE A 358 7.38 -8.73 2.17
CA ILE A 358 7.31 -9.61 3.34
C ILE A 358 8.38 -10.70 3.27
N GLY A 359 8.49 -11.36 2.12
CA GLY A 359 9.37 -12.51 1.95
C GLY A 359 10.85 -12.11 1.91
N LYS A 360 11.22 -11.15 1.04
CA LYS A 360 12.63 -10.74 0.88
C LYS A 360 13.01 -9.56 1.77
N GLY A 361 12.16 -8.54 1.86
CA GLY A 361 12.43 -7.32 2.62
C GLY A 361 12.43 -7.54 4.12
N ILE A 362 11.29 -7.99 4.66
CA ILE A 362 11.15 -8.30 6.09
C ILE A 362 11.87 -9.62 6.44
N GLY A 363 11.98 -10.55 5.49
CA GLY A 363 12.63 -11.84 5.71
C GLY A 363 11.71 -12.90 6.33
N LEU A 364 10.40 -12.83 6.06
CA LEU A 364 9.38 -13.75 6.60
C LEU A 364 8.58 -14.44 5.49
N PRO A 365 9.22 -15.19 4.57
CA PRO A 365 8.50 -15.85 3.46
C PRO A 365 7.48 -16.88 3.96
N ASN A 366 7.73 -17.51 5.11
CA ASN A 366 6.82 -18.46 5.72
C ASN A 366 5.58 -17.80 6.36
N GLN A 367 5.47 -16.47 6.38
CA GLN A 367 4.27 -15.75 6.81
C GLN A 367 3.37 -15.35 5.63
N ILE A 368 3.61 -15.90 4.45
CA ILE A 368 2.80 -15.69 3.24
C ILE A 368 2.05 -16.98 2.93
N ILE A 369 0.74 -16.89 2.74
CA ILE A 369 -0.12 -17.99 2.34
C ILE A 369 -0.77 -17.64 1.00
N ASP A 370 -0.38 -18.36 -0.03
CA ASP A 370 -0.97 -18.24 -1.37
C ASP A 370 -2.30 -18.99 -1.46
N LEU A 371 -3.36 -18.26 -1.75
CA LEU A 371 -4.74 -18.73 -1.89
C LEU A 371 -5.12 -18.94 -3.37
N ASP A 372 -4.16 -19.22 -4.26
CA ASP A 372 -4.42 -19.54 -5.66
C ASP A 372 -5.36 -20.77 -5.82
N SER A 373 -5.15 -21.81 -4.99
CA SER A 373 -5.96 -23.04 -4.92
C SER A 373 -5.90 -23.64 -3.51
N PRO A 374 -6.50 -22.98 -2.52
CA PRO A 374 -6.26 -23.30 -1.13
C PRO A 374 -7.06 -24.54 -0.70
N ARG A 375 -6.43 -25.36 0.13
CA ARG A 375 -7.10 -26.44 0.88
C ARG A 375 -7.33 -25.97 2.30
N ILE A 376 -8.59 -26.02 2.74
CA ILE A 376 -8.98 -25.45 4.03
C ILE A 376 -8.22 -26.06 5.20
N ASP A 377 -8.01 -27.38 5.21
CA ASP A 377 -7.30 -28.07 6.29
C ASP A 377 -5.83 -27.65 6.35
N ASP A 378 -5.17 -27.54 5.19
CA ASP A 378 -3.75 -27.16 5.09
C ASP A 378 -3.54 -25.71 5.57
N VAL A 379 -4.43 -24.79 5.16
CA VAL A 379 -4.39 -23.39 5.60
C VAL A 379 -4.71 -23.26 7.08
N THR A 380 -5.72 -23.99 7.58
CA THR A 380 -6.09 -24.02 9.00
C THR A 380 -4.90 -24.47 9.85
N ALA A 381 -4.26 -25.59 9.50
CA ALA A 381 -3.11 -26.13 10.21
C ALA A 381 -1.94 -25.12 10.22
N THR A 382 -1.71 -24.44 9.10
CA THR A 382 -0.68 -23.41 8.97
C THR A 382 -0.96 -22.22 9.89
N VAL A 383 -2.20 -21.72 9.90
CA VAL A 383 -2.63 -20.60 10.75
C VAL A 383 -2.47 -20.95 12.24
N ILE A 384 -2.96 -22.11 12.67
CA ILE A 384 -2.82 -22.59 14.07
C ILE A 384 -1.36 -22.69 14.48
N LYS A 385 -0.50 -23.23 13.60
CA LYS A 385 0.94 -23.33 13.84
C LYS A 385 1.59 -21.95 13.98
N GLY A 386 1.24 -20.98 13.12
CA GLY A 386 1.78 -19.62 13.20
C GLY A 386 1.32 -18.87 14.45
N ILE A 387 0.05 -19.00 14.85
CA ILE A 387 -0.47 -18.44 16.11
C ILE A 387 0.28 -19.04 17.31
N SER A 388 0.57 -20.34 17.28
CA SER A 388 1.37 -21.02 18.31
C SER A 388 2.82 -20.51 18.34
N ASN A 389 3.38 -20.18 17.17
CA ASN A 389 4.74 -19.65 17.03
C ASN A 389 4.85 -18.11 17.11
N ARG A 390 3.78 -17.42 17.52
CA ARG A 390 3.69 -15.95 17.50
C ARG A 390 4.84 -15.24 18.24
N LYS A 391 5.37 -15.85 19.32
CA LYS A 391 6.51 -15.31 20.06
C LYS A 391 7.78 -15.21 19.22
N SER A 392 8.09 -16.24 18.43
CA SER A 392 9.26 -16.25 17.54
C SER A 392 9.09 -15.23 16.41
N ILE A 393 7.88 -15.14 15.84
CA ILE A 393 7.56 -14.15 14.81
C ILE A 393 7.78 -12.74 15.37
N LYS A 394 7.26 -12.45 16.57
CA LYS A 394 7.41 -11.16 17.25
C LYS A 394 8.89 -10.76 17.42
N GLN A 395 9.74 -11.68 17.88
CA GLN A 395 11.19 -11.43 18.04
C GLN A 395 11.87 -11.05 16.72
N HIS A 396 11.47 -11.68 15.61
CA HIS A 396 11.95 -11.29 14.28
C HIS A 396 11.48 -9.88 13.89
N LEU A 397 10.21 -9.55 14.16
CA LEU A 397 9.66 -8.22 13.87
C LEU A 397 10.35 -7.12 14.70
N GLU A 398 10.67 -7.40 15.97
CA GLU A 398 11.44 -6.47 16.83
C GLU A 398 12.85 -6.23 16.28
N SER A 399 13.49 -7.27 15.75
CA SER A 399 14.79 -7.15 15.06
C SER A 399 14.66 -6.31 13.79
N TYR A 400 13.63 -6.56 12.98
CA TYR A 400 13.36 -5.79 11.76
C TYR A 400 13.03 -4.31 12.05
N LYS A 401 12.35 -4.01 13.16
CA LYS A 401 12.10 -2.63 13.61
C LYS A 401 13.39 -1.83 13.80
N SER A 402 14.48 -2.49 14.20
CA SER A 402 15.81 -1.85 14.29
C SER A 402 16.39 -1.53 12.91
N ILE A 403 16.14 -2.37 11.89
CA ILE A 403 16.50 -2.10 10.50
C ILE A 403 15.77 -0.86 9.99
N VAL A 404 14.46 -0.76 10.26
CA VAL A 404 13.64 0.41 9.91
C VAL A 404 14.15 1.68 10.61
N ALA A 405 14.54 1.59 11.88
CA ALA A 405 15.11 2.72 12.60
C ALA A 405 16.41 3.23 11.95
N LYS A 406 17.29 2.32 11.51
CA LYS A 406 18.52 2.69 10.80
C LYS A 406 18.25 3.25 9.40
N SER A 407 17.31 2.67 8.65
CA SER A 407 16.98 3.16 7.29
C SER A 407 16.36 4.56 7.31
N ARG A 408 15.71 4.94 8.41
CA ARG A 408 15.20 6.29 8.63
C ARG A 408 16.31 7.33 8.59
N GLU A 409 17.47 7.07 9.20
CA GLU A 409 18.61 7.99 9.16
C GLU A 409 19.11 8.18 7.72
N THR A 410 19.19 7.10 6.96
CA THR A 410 19.50 7.15 5.53
C THR A 410 18.50 8.01 4.76
N LEU A 411 17.19 7.81 4.98
CA LEU A 411 16.14 8.63 4.33
C LEU A 411 16.29 10.11 4.69
N LEU A 412 16.44 10.44 5.97
CA LEU A 412 16.62 11.81 6.43
C LEU A 412 17.88 12.47 5.82
N SER A 413 18.89 11.69 5.43
CA SER A 413 20.09 12.23 4.78
C SER A 413 19.89 12.57 3.30
N ILE A 414 18.96 11.90 2.61
CA ILE A 414 18.73 12.05 1.17
C ILE A 414 17.53 12.91 0.79
N ILE A 415 16.54 13.05 1.69
CA ILE A 415 15.38 13.95 1.50
C ILE A 415 15.72 15.41 1.84
#